data_AF-A0A0Q0C0W5-F1
#
_entry.id   AF-A0A0Q0C0W5-F1
#
_cell.length_a   1.000
_cell.length_b   1.000
_cell.length_c   1.000
_cell.angle_alpha   90.00
_cell.angle_beta   90.00
_cell.angle_gamma   90.00
#
_symmetry.space_group_name_H-M   'P 1'
#
loop_
_entity.id
_entity.type
_entity.pdbx_description
1 polymer ?
#
loop_
_entity_poly.entity_id
_entity_poly.type
_entity_poly.pdbx_seq_one_letter_code
_entity_poly.pdbx_strand_id
1 'polypeptide(L)' 'MGHIDAQRVLTDIQPLITELLALEPPEPEDACGFTPMAEIAVMRHETQDLRLFAN' A
#
# COMPACT_ATOMS: atom_id res chain seq x y z
N MET A 1 3.13 -15.76 -8.04
CA MET A 1 2.36 -16.08 -6.83
C MET A 1 1.10 -16.81 -7.23
N GLY A 2 0.81 -17.94 -6.60
CA GLY A 2 -0.48 -18.63 -6.74
C GLY A 2 -1.54 -18.09 -5.78
N HIS A 3 -2.78 -18.56 -5.94
CA HIS A 3 -3.90 -18.18 -5.07
C HIS A 3 -3.68 -18.57 -3.61
N ILE A 4 -3.05 -19.73 -3.34
CA ILE A 4 -2.68 -20.14 -1.98
C ILE A 4 -1.62 -19.21 -1.37
N ASP A 5 -0.61 -18.83 -2.14
CA ASP A 5 0.43 -17.90 -1.68
C ASP A 5 -0.19 -16.53 -1.32
N ALA A 6 -1.11 -16.04 -2.14
CA ALA A 6 -1.83 -14.81 -1.88
C ALA A 6 -2.64 -14.88 -0.58
N GLN A 7 -3.36 -15.98 -0.33
CA GLN A 7 -4.13 -16.15 0.91
C GLN A 7 -3.24 -16.23 2.15
N ARG A 8 -2.05 -16.83 2.04
CA ARG A 8 -1.07 -16.84 3.13
C ARG A 8 -0.59 -15.43 3.44
N VAL A 9 -0.22 -14.65 2.43
CA VAL A 9 0.18 -13.25 2.61
C VAL A 9 -0.94 -12.43 3.28
N LEU A 10 -2.20 -12.62 2.86
CA LEU A 10 -3.34 -11.95 3.48
C LEU A 10 -3.58 -12.36 4.94
N THR A 11 -3.36 -13.63 5.26
CA THR A 11 -3.45 -14.12 6.64
C THR A 11 -2.34 -13.54 7.50
N ASP A 12 -1.11 -13.52 6.97
CA ASP A 12 0.08 -13.05 7.69
C ASP A 12 0.04 -11.54 7.96
N ILE A 13 -0.57 -10.74 7.08
CA ILE A 13 -0.69 -9.27 7.26
C ILE A 13 -1.87 -8.86 8.17
N GLN A 14 -2.83 -9.74 8.41
CA GLN A 14 -4.05 -9.42 9.16
C GLN A 14 -3.81 -8.87 10.59
N PRO A 15 -2.83 -9.39 11.38
CA PRO A 15 -2.52 -8.82 12.68
C PRO A 15 -2.04 -7.37 12.60
N LEU A 16 -1.20 -7.04 11.62
CA LEU A 16 -0.70 -5.68 11.41
C LEU A 16 -1.83 -4.71 11.03
N ILE A 17 -2.75 -5.14 10.17
CA ILE A 17 -3.93 -4.33 9.84
C ILE A 17 -4.76 -4.05 11.10
N THR A 18 -4.93 -5.05 11.95
CA THR A 18 -5.69 -4.92 13.20
C THR A 18 -5.01 -3.96 14.18
N GLU A 19 -3.68 -4.00 14.28
CA GLU A 19 -2.89 -3.07 15.08
C GLU A 19 -3.05 -1.63 14.58
N LEU A 20 -2.93 -1.41 13.26
CA LEU A 20 -3.10 -0.09 12.66
C LEU A 20 -4.52 0.47 12.87
N LEU A 21 -5.54 -0.38 12.79
CA LEU A 21 -6.93 0.02 13.03
C LEU A 21 -7.25 0.32 14.50
N ALA A 22 -6.41 -0.13 15.43
CA ALA A 22 -6.55 0.18 16.84
C ALA A 22 -5.95 1.55 17.22
N LEU A 23 -5.19 2.19 16.31
CA LEU A 23 -4.65 3.52 16.51
C LEU A 23 -5.76 4.58 16.44
N GLU A 24 -5.60 5.66 17.19
CA GLU A 24 -6.48 6.82 17.07
C GLU A 24 -6.32 7.41 15.66
N PRO A 25 -7.44 7.68 14.95
CA PRO A 25 -7.36 8.28 13.62
C PRO A 25 -6.73 9.68 13.72
N PRO A 26 -5.88 10.08 12.76
CA PRO A 26 -5.37 11.44 12.73
C PRO A 26 -6.50 12.43 12.47
N GLU A 27 -6.31 13.67 12.91
CA GLU A 27 -7.20 14.77 12.53
C GLU A 27 -7.22 14.92 11.00
N PRO A 28 -8.34 15.38 10.40
CA PRO A 28 -8.46 15.48 8.94
C PRO A 28 -7.37 16.32 8.26
N GLU A 29 -6.85 17.33 8.96
CA GLU A 29 -5.74 18.18 8.52
C GLU A 29 -4.38 17.45 8.49
N ASP A 30 -4.22 16.44 9.33
CA ASP A 30 -3.04 15.58 9.40
C ASP A 30 -3.21 14.28 8.59
N ALA A 31 -4.38 14.05 8.00
CA ALA A 31 -4.68 12.90 7.14
C ALA A 31 -4.05 13.00 5.73
N CYS A 32 -2.82 13.51 5.65
CA CYS A 32 -2.02 13.52 4.42
C CYS A 32 -0.93 12.45 4.49
N GLY A 33 -0.88 11.58 3.48
CA GLY A 33 0.13 10.53 3.38
C GLY A 33 1.22 10.94 2.40
N PHE A 34 2.38 11.36 2.89
CA PHE A 34 3.59 11.42 2.06
C PHE A 34 4.52 10.29 2.46
N THR A 35 4.68 9.31 1.58
CA THR A 35 5.65 8.24 1.74
C THR A 35 6.67 8.34 0.60
N PRO A 36 7.89 8.88 0.84
CA PRO A 36 8.84 9.20 -0.24
C PRO A 36 9.09 8.05 -1.22
N MET A 37 9.15 6.81 -0.72
CA MET A 37 9.38 5.64 -1.58
C MET A 37 8.17 5.30 -2.46
N ALA A 38 6.95 5.51 -1.98
CA ALA A 38 5.72 5.30 -2.76
C ALA A 38 5.64 6.34 -3.89
N GLU A 39 5.93 7.60 -3.58
CA GLU A 39 5.95 8.69 -4.56
C GLU A 39 6.97 8.46 -5.68
N ILE A 40 8.20 8.07 -5.32
CA ILE A 40 9.24 7.74 -6.32
C ILE A 40 8.79 6.56 -7.20
N ALA A 41 8.10 5.56 -6.63
CA ALA A 41 7.60 4.43 -7.41
C ALA A 41 6.50 4.86 -8.40
N VAL A 42 5.59 5.75 -8.00
CA VAL A 42 4.55 6.32 -8.88
C VAL A 42 5.17 7.13 -10.01
N MET A 43 6.12 8.02 -9.71
CA MET A 43 6.82 8.81 -10.74
C MET A 43 7.58 7.93 -11.75
N ARG A 44 8.17 6.82 -11.29
CA ARG A 44 8.83 5.83 -12.17
C ARG A 44 7.82 5.05 -13.01
N HIS A 45 6.65 4.75 -12.46
CA HIS A 45 5.57 4.08 -13.18
C HIS A 45 5.10 4.92 -14.38
N GLU A 46 4.98 6.24 -14.21
CA GLU A 46 4.53 7.17 -15.27
C GLU A 46 5.41 7.12 -16.53
N THR A 47 6.72 6.95 -16.35
CA THR A 47 7.72 6.95 -17.43
C THR A 47 8.02 5.56 -18.01
N GLN A 48 7.34 4.51 -17.54
CA GLN A 48 7.60 3.14 -17.97
C GLN A 48 6.92 2.83 -19.32
N ASP A 49 7.72 2.36 -20.29
CA ASP A 49 7.27 2.06 -21.66
C ASP A 49 6.23 0.92 -21.74
N LEU A 50 6.31 -0.04 -20.82
CA LEU A 50 5.44 -1.22 -20.79
C LEU A 50 4.68 -1.27 -19.46
N ARG A 51 3.45 -0.77 -19.47
CA ARG A 51 2.54 -0.72 -18.33
C ARG A 51 1.40 -1.71 -18.51
N LEU A 52 1.17 -2.53 -17.48
CA LEU A 52 0.01 -3.41 -17.40
C LEU A 52 -1.18 -2.72 -16.70
N PHE A 53 -0.93 -1.66 -15.93
CA PHE A 53 -1.93 -0.92 -15.17
C PHE A 53 -1.79 0.58 -15.43
N ALA A 54 -2.90 1.33 -15.31
CA ALA A 54 -2.98 2.76 -15.59
C ALA A 54 -3.04 3.62 -14.32
N ASN A 55 -2.27 3.23 -13.29
CA ASN A 55 -2.13 3.99 -12.04
C ASN A 55 -1.47 5.35 -12.26
#